data_AF-A0A0R3L4J8-F1
#
_entry.id   AF-A0A0R3L4J8-F1
#
_cell.length_a   1.000
_cell.length_b   1.000
_cell.length_c   1.000
_cell.angle_alpha   90.00
_cell.angle_beta   90.00
_cell.angle_gamma   90.00
#
_symmetry.space_group_name_H-M   'P 1'
#
loop_
_entity.id
_entity.type
_entity.pdbx_description
1 polymer ?
#
loop_
_entity_poly.entity_id
_entity_poly.type
_entity_poly.pdbx_seq_one_letter_code
_entity_poly.pdbx_strand_id
1 'polypeptide(L)'
;MDTDQLIRTLAADNAHRARPVGFALMLALLAAAPVSLLMFFTELGVRPDVMVAMRNPFFDLKFAVTLALAISAIGVSLHLSRPEASLRGFGWLLLAPVGILAAGIGGEMMMPQRLPMMTRLVGKNSWVCMTAIPALSLPILAGALIGLRHGAPARPAVAGAI
;
A
#
# COMPACT_ATOMS: atom_id res chain seq x y z
N MET A 1 -30.29 -36.28 -10.72
CA MET A 1 -29.79 -34.99 -10.21
C MET A 1 -29.63 -34.08 -11.40
N ASP A 2 -30.54 -33.12 -11.58
CA ASP A 2 -30.51 -32.21 -12.74
C ASP A 2 -29.59 -31.03 -12.47
N THR A 3 -28.34 -31.15 -12.93
CA THR A 3 -27.32 -30.09 -12.86
C THR A 3 -27.79 -28.80 -13.53
N ASP A 4 -28.59 -28.86 -14.60
CA ASP A 4 -29.11 -27.67 -15.27
C ASP A 4 -30.09 -26.87 -14.43
N GLN A 5 -30.91 -27.56 -13.62
CA GLN A 5 -31.83 -26.91 -12.70
C GLN A 5 -31.07 -26.27 -11.53
N LEU A 6 -30.00 -26.91 -11.06
CA LEU A 6 -29.10 -26.36 -10.04
C LEU A 6 -28.36 -25.11 -10.54
N ILE A 7 -27.84 -25.14 -11.78
CA ILE A 7 -27.16 -23.98 -12.38
C ILE A 7 -28.14 -22.82 -12.58
N ARG A 8 -29.37 -23.08 -13.04
CA ARG A 8 -30.38 -22.02 -13.20
C ARG A 8 -30.79 -21.38 -11.88
N THR A 9 -30.94 -22.18 -10.82
CA THR A 9 -31.31 -21.66 -9.49
C THR A 9 -30.17 -20.84 -8.90
N LEU A 10 -28.91 -21.30 -8.98
CA LEU A 10 -27.73 -20.53 -8.56
C LEU A 10 -27.53 -19.24 -9.38
N ALA A 11 -27.79 -19.28 -10.68
CA ALA A 11 -27.70 -18.10 -11.53
C ALA A 11 -28.81 -17.07 -11.23
N ALA A 12 -30.02 -17.54 -10.90
CA ALA A 12 -31.15 -16.69 -10.52
C ALA A 12 -30.98 -16.06 -9.13
N ASP A 13 -30.31 -16.75 -8.21
CA ASP A 13 -30.06 -16.27 -6.85
C ASP A 13 -28.91 -15.23 -6.79
N ASN A 14 -28.18 -15.03 -7.89
CA ASN A 14 -27.09 -14.07 -8.02
C ASN A 14 -27.57 -12.64 -8.34
N ALA A 15 -28.68 -12.21 -7.74
CA ALA A 15 -29.25 -10.87 -7.92
C ALA A 15 -28.33 -9.77 -7.38
N HIS A 16 -27.44 -10.10 -6.44
CA HIS A 16 -26.50 -9.17 -5.81
C HIS A 16 -25.09 -9.37 -6.35
N ARG A 17 -24.81 -8.78 -7.52
CA ARG A 17 -23.44 -8.74 -8.03
C ARG A 17 -22.59 -7.86 -7.09
N ALA A 18 -21.79 -8.49 -6.23
CA ALA A 18 -20.86 -7.80 -5.36
C ALA A 18 -19.97 -6.86 -6.20
N ARG A 19 -19.83 -5.60 -5.76
CA ARG A 19 -18.98 -4.61 -6.44
C ARG A 19 -17.56 -5.17 -6.56
N PRO A 20 -16.85 -4.87 -7.66
CA PRO A 20 -15.48 -5.34 -7.80
C PRO A 20 -14.62 -4.79 -6.65
N VAL A 21 -13.87 -5.67 -5.99
CA VAL A 21 -13.02 -5.35 -4.83
C VAL A 21 -12.11 -4.15 -5.09
N GLY A 22 -11.58 -4.03 -6.32
CA GLY A 22 -10.77 -2.90 -6.75
C GLY A 22 -11.48 -1.55 -6.64
N PHE A 23 -12.77 -1.48 -7.00
CA PHE A 23 -13.55 -0.24 -6.88
C PHE A 23 -13.84 0.11 -5.42
N ALA A 24 -14.15 -0.90 -4.59
CA ALA A 24 -14.35 -0.70 -3.15
C ALA A 24 -13.06 -0.22 -2.46
N LEU A 25 -11.92 -0.83 -2.80
CA LEU A 25 -10.61 -0.41 -2.31
C LEU A 25 -10.25 1.01 -2.77
N MET A 26 -10.46 1.34 -4.05
CA MET A 26 -10.21 2.68 -4.57
C MET A 26 -11.02 3.73 -3.82
N LEU A 27 -12.32 3.49 -3.63
CA LEU A 27 -13.20 4.42 -2.91
C LEU A 27 -12.79 4.57 -1.44
N ALA A 28 -12.43 3.48 -0.78
CA ALA A 28 -11.99 3.50 0.61
C ALA A 28 -10.65 4.24 0.78
N LEU A 29 -9.69 4.05 -0.12
CA LEU A 29 -8.43 4.79 -0.14
C LEU A 29 -8.66 6.28 -0.46
N LEU A 30 -9.55 6.60 -1.40
CA LEU A 30 -9.89 7.98 -1.74
C LEU A 30 -10.56 8.71 -0.57
N ALA A 31 -11.35 8.00 0.25
CA ALA A 31 -11.95 8.56 1.46
C ALA A 31 -10.95 8.69 2.62
N ALA A 32 -10.00 7.76 2.75
CA ALA A 32 -9.01 7.75 3.83
C ALA A 32 -7.83 8.71 3.60
N ALA A 33 -7.44 8.94 2.34
CA ALA A 33 -6.32 9.81 2.00
C ALA A 33 -6.49 11.27 2.49
N PRO A 34 -7.67 11.92 2.35
CA PRO A 34 -7.91 13.25 2.92
C PRO A 34 -7.73 13.31 4.43
N VAL A 35 -8.12 12.26 5.16
CA VAL A 35 -7.97 12.19 6.61
C VAL A 35 -6.48 12.15 6.99
N SER A 36 -5.71 11.28 6.34
CA SER A 36 -4.25 11.22 6.54
C SER A 36 -3.56 12.55 6.16
N LEU A 37 -4.01 13.18 5.08
CA LEU A 37 -3.49 14.45 4.61
C LEU A 37 -3.80 15.59 5.59
N LEU A 38 -5.01 15.65 6.15
CA LEU A 38 -5.38 16.59 7.19
C LEU A 38 -4.52 16.41 8.43
N MET A 39 -4.33 15.17 8.90
CA MET A 39 -3.44 14.87 10.02
C MET A 39 -2.00 15.33 9.74
N PHE A 40 -1.51 15.15 8.51
CA PHE A 40 -0.18 15.64 8.12
C PHE A 40 -0.09 17.17 8.19
N PHE A 41 -1.09 17.88 7.68
CA PHE A 41 -1.12 19.35 7.72
C PHE A 41 -1.25 19.90 9.14
N THR A 42 -1.97 19.24 10.04
CA THR A 42 -2.14 19.70 11.42
C THR A 42 -0.93 19.40 12.30
N GLU A 43 -0.26 18.25 12.10
CA GLU A 43 0.81 17.80 13.00
C GLU A 43 2.21 18.20 12.53
N LEU A 44 2.51 18.06 11.23
CA LEU A 44 3.86 18.24 10.68
C LEU A 44 4.00 19.52 9.86
N GLY A 45 2.96 19.88 9.11
CA GLY A 45 2.97 21.03 8.20
C GLY A 45 3.91 20.86 7.00
N VAL A 46 3.83 21.80 6.05
CA VAL A 46 4.67 21.81 4.85
C VAL A 46 5.95 22.61 5.12
N ARG A 47 7.09 22.01 4.80
CA ARG A 47 8.39 22.67 4.94
C ARG A 47 8.46 23.88 3.99
N PRO A 48 8.86 25.07 4.45
CA PRO A 48 8.88 26.27 3.58
C PRO A 48 9.90 26.18 2.44
N ASP A 49 10.90 25.30 2.54
CA ASP A 49 11.93 25.07 1.52
C ASP A 49 11.66 23.84 0.64
N VAL A 50 10.43 23.32 0.58
CA VAL A 50 10.08 22.15 -0.26
C VAL A 50 10.55 22.30 -1.69
N MET A 51 10.36 23.47 -2.31
CA MET A 51 10.75 23.72 -3.70
C MET A 51 12.26 23.59 -3.93
N VAL A 52 13.07 23.95 -2.93
CA VAL A 52 14.52 23.82 -2.97
C VAL A 52 14.93 22.39 -2.65
N ALA A 53 14.24 21.74 -1.71
CA ALA A 53 14.46 20.35 -1.32
C ALA A 53 14.19 19.36 -2.46
N MET A 54 13.20 19.63 -3.33
CA MET A 54 12.92 18.84 -4.55
C MET A 54 14.06 18.85 -5.58
N ARG A 55 15.08 19.71 -5.43
CA ARG A 55 16.29 19.62 -6.26
C ARG A 55 17.29 18.59 -5.75
N ASN A 56 17.06 18.05 -4.56
CA ASN A 56 17.89 17.02 -3.96
C ASN A 56 17.36 15.63 -4.35
N PRO A 57 18.09 14.83 -5.13
CA PRO A 57 17.62 13.52 -5.57
C PRO A 57 17.31 12.55 -4.40
N PHE A 58 17.92 12.73 -3.23
CA PHE A 58 17.60 11.92 -2.04
C PHE A 58 16.28 12.31 -1.38
N PHE A 59 15.79 13.53 -1.60
CA PHE A 59 14.45 13.94 -1.16
C PHE A 59 13.39 13.21 -2.00
N ASP A 60 13.54 13.24 -3.32
CA ASP A 60 12.61 12.59 -4.25
C ASP A 60 12.63 11.06 -4.12
N LEU A 61 13.78 10.48 -3.81
CA LEU A 61 13.92 9.04 -3.58
C LEU A 61 12.95 8.53 -2.50
N LYS A 62 12.69 9.31 -1.44
CA LYS A 62 11.73 8.92 -0.39
C LYS A 62 10.33 8.71 -0.97
N PHE A 63 9.89 9.64 -1.81
CA PHE A 63 8.60 9.54 -2.50
C PHE A 63 8.59 8.38 -3.49
N ALA A 64 9.65 8.22 -4.29
CA ALA A 64 9.78 7.12 -5.25
C ALA A 64 9.67 5.74 -4.59
N VAL A 65 10.38 5.51 -3.48
CA VAL A 65 10.33 4.26 -2.72
C VAL A 65 8.93 4.02 -2.15
N THR A 66 8.32 5.04 -1.53
CA THR A 66 6.98 4.89 -0.94
C THR A 66 5.90 4.63 -1.99
N LEU A 67 5.97 5.30 -3.15
CA LEU A 67 5.02 5.10 -4.24
C LEU A 67 5.18 3.71 -4.87
N ALA A 68 6.41 3.26 -5.10
CA ALA A 68 6.68 1.90 -5.58
C ALA A 68 6.16 0.84 -4.61
N LEU A 69 6.34 1.06 -3.30
CA LEU A 69 5.81 0.18 -2.26
C LEU A 69 4.27 0.19 -2.24
N ALA A 70 3.64 1.37 -2.34
CA ALA A 70 2.19 1.49 -2.35
C ALA A 70 1.57 0.79 -3.57
N ILE A 71 2.10 1.02 -4.77
CA ILE A 71 1.61 0.40 -6.01
C ILE A 71 1.77 -1.12 -5.95
N SER A 72 2.94 -1.60 -5.51
CA SER A 72 3.19 -3.04 -5.38
C SER A 72 2.28 -3.70 -4.34
N ALA A 73 2.09 -3.06 -3.18
CA ALA A 73 1.21 -3.54 -2.13
C ALA A 73 -0.27 -3.59 -2.58
N ILE A 74 -0.77 -2.54 -3.24
CA ILE A 74 -2.13 -2.50 -3.77
C ILE A 74 -2.33 -3.58 -4.82
N GLY A 75 -1.39 -3.71 -5.77
CA GLY A 75 -1.46 -4.73 -6.82
C GLY A 75 -1.49 -6.17 -6.26
N VAL A 76 -0.59 -6.47 -5.31
CA VAL A 76 -0.55 -7.77 -4.63
C VAL A 76 -1.82 -8.01 -3.81
N SER A 77 -2.33 -7.00 -3.11
CA SER A 77 -3.56 -7.11 -2.29
C SER A 77 -4.80 -7.40 -3.15
N LEU A 78 -4.91 -6.74 -4.31
CA LEU A 78 -6.00 -6.98 -5.26
C LEU A 78 -5.89 -8.35 -5.93
N HIS A 79 -4.67 -8.80 -6.22
CA HIS A 79 -4.43 -10.14 -6.77
C HIS A 79 -4.83 -11.22 -5.76
N LEU A 80 -4.40 -11.06 -4.50
CA LEU A 80 -4.75 -11.96 -3.38
C LEU A 80 -6.24 -11.95 -3.01
N SER A 81 -6.99 -10.92 -3.41
CA SER A 81 -8.44 -10.85 -3.19
C SER A 81 -9.24 -11.79 -4.10
N ARG A 82 -8.59 -12.43 -5.08
CA ARG A 82 -9.21 -13.43 -5.96
C ARG A 82 -8.87 -14.84 -5.45
N PRO A 83 -9.86 -15.75 -5.32
CA PRO A 83 -9.60 -17.12 -4.91
C PRO A 83 -8.65 -17.79 -5.93
N GLU A 84 -7.72 -18.62 -5.43
CA GLU A 84 -6.69 -19.34 -6.21
C GLU A 84 -5.56 -18.50 -6.83
N ALA A 85 -5.49 -17.20 -6.54
CA ALA A 85 -4.38 -16.37 -7.00
C ALA A 85 -3.05 -16.81 -6.36
N SER A 86 -2.12 -17.33 -7.18
CA SER A 86 -0.78 -17.66 -6.71
C SER A 86 0.12 -16.41 -6.61
N LEU A 87 0.92 -16.33 -5.55
CA LEU A 87 1.91 -15.27 -5.35
C LEU A 87 3.12 -15.36 -6.30
N ARG A 88 3.26 -16.48 -7.02
CA ARG A 88 4.51 -16.88 -7.68
C ARG A 88 4.98 -15.90 -8.76
N GLY A 89 4.06 -15.20 -9.43
CA GLY A 89 4.38 -14.15 -10.40
C GLY A 89 4.39 -12.74 -9.82
N PHE A 90 3.42 -12.42 -8.96
CA PHE A 90 3.24 -11.06 -8.41
C PHE A 90 4.22 -10.72 -7.27
N GLY A 91 4.84 -11.73 -6.63
CA GLY A 91 5.86 -11.54 -5.61
C GLY A 91 7.08 -10.75 -6.09
N TRP A 92 7.40 -10.81 -7.40
CA TRP A 92 8.46 -10.01 -8.01
C TRP A 92 8.20 -8.51 -7.93
N LEU A 93 6.94 -8.08 -7.88
CA LEU A 93 6.60 -6.66 -7.79
C LEU A 93 7.04 -6.05 -6.45
N LEU A 94 7.17 -6.86 -5.39
CA LEU A 94 7.73 -6.44 -4.10
C LEU A 94 9.24 -6.22 -4.14
N LEU A 95 9.95 -6.77 -5.15
CA LEU A 95 11.39 -6.51 -5.32
C LEU A 95 11.65 -5.12 -5.90
N ALA A 96 10.67 -4.48 -6.56
CA ALA A 96 10.82 -3.14 -7.11
C ALA A 96 11.19 -2.08 -6.05
N PRO A 97 10.43 -1.91 -4.93
CA PRO A 97 10.82 -0.94 -3.90
C PRO A 97 12.16 -1.29 -3.24
N VAL A 98 12.48 -2.58 -3.09
CA VAL A 98 13.77 -3.03 -2.56
C VAL A 98 14.92 -2.63 -3.49
N GLY A 99 14.76 -2.82 -4.80
CA GLY A 99 15.75 -2.44 -5.80
C GLY A 99 15.98 -0.92 -5.84
N ILE A 100 14.92 -0.12 -5.79
CA ILE A 100 15.02 1.35 -5.75
C ILE A 100 15.76 1.79 -4.48
N LEU A 101 15.41 1.22 -3.33
CA LEU A 101 16.05 1.55 -2.05
C LEU A 101 17.53 1.14 -2.04
N ALA A 102 17.86 -0.05 -2.55
CA ALA A 102 19.23 -0.53 -2.66
C ALA A 102 20.06 0.34 -3.61
N ALA A 103 19.51 0.74 -4.76
CA ALA A 103 20.17 1.65 -5.70
C ALA A 103 20.40 3.03 -5.08
N GLY A 104 19.43 3.54 -4.31
CA GLY A 104 19.56 4.80 -3.59
C GLY A 104 20.67 4.77 -2.54
N ILE A 105 20.73 3.72 -1.72
CA ILE A 105 21.79 3.52 -0.72
C ILE A 105 23.15 3.36 -1.43
N GLY A 106 23.22 2.57 -2.50
CA GLY A 106 24.44 2.39 -3.29
C GLY A 106 24.97 3.70 -3.87
N GLY A 107 24.09 4.50 -4.48
CA GLY A 107 24.44 5.83 -5.00
C GLY A 107 24.90 6.80 -3.91
N GLU A 108 24.31 6.71 -2.72
CA GLU A 108 24.67 7.51 -1.55
C GLU A 108 26.07 7.16 -1.01
N MET A 109 26.46 5.89 -1.03
CA MET A 109 27.78 5.41 -0.63
C MET A 109 28.90 5.82 -1.60
N MET A 110 28.58 6.05 -2.88
CA MET A 110 29.55 6.47 -3.90
C MET A 110 29.92 7.96 -3.82
N MET A 111 29.15 8.76 -3.07
CA MET A 111 29.43 10.19 -2.91
C MET A 111 30.41 10.45 -1.75
N PRO A 112 31.21 11.53 -1.79
CA PRO A 112 32.06 11.94 -0.66
C PRO A 112 31.22 12.45 0.51
N GLN A 113 31.46 11.95 1.73
CA GLN A 113 30.56 12.20 2.87
C GLN A 113 31.30 12.80 4.04
N ARG A 114 30.69 13.82 4.64
CA ARG A 114 31.24 14.55 5.79
C ARG A 114 30.75 14.00 7.14
N LEU A 115 29.68 13.21 7.15
CA LEU A 115 29.05 12.68 8.36
C LEU A 115 29.26 11.16 8.48
N PRO A 116 29.30 10.62 9.71
CA PRO A 116 29.34 9.18 9.93
C PRO A 116 28.13 8.48 9.30
N MET A 117 28.32 7.27 8.78
CA MET A 117 27.27 6.47 8.11
C MET A 117 26.02 6.30 8.98
N MET A 118 26.18 5.97 10.27
CA MET A 118 25.05 5.79 11.19
C MET A 118 24.20 7.05 11.36
N THR A 119 24.83 8.23 11.42
CA THR A 119 24.11 9.50 11.55
C THR A 119 23.30 9.82 10.30
N ARG A 120 23.80 9.42 9.12
CA ARG A 120 23.11 9.59 7.83
C ARG A 120 21.95 8.61 7.68
N LEU A 121 22.13 7.36 8.13
CA LEU A 121 21.13 6.30 8.03
C LEU A 121 19.94 6.52 8.98
N VAL A 122 20.19 6.90 10.23
CA VAL A 122 19.16 7.15 11.23
C VAL A 122 18.50 8.52 11.02
N GLY A 123 19.28 9.50 10.56
CA GLY A 123 18.83 10.89 10.42
C GLY A 123 18.64 11.60 11.76
N LYS A 124 18.24 12.88 11.71
CA LYS A 124 18.05 13.72 12.90
C LYS A 124 16.69 13.53 13.58
N ASN A 125 15.66 13.15 12.84
CA ASN A 125 14.26 13.17 13.30
C ASN A 125 13.65 11.76 13.42
N SER A 126 14.48 10.75 13.67
CA SER A 126 14.09 9.33 13.68
C SER A 126 12.90 9.05 14.61
N TRP A 127 12.90 9.60 15.82
CA TRP A 127 11.82 9.45 16.79
C TRP A 127 10.48 9.98 16.29
N VAL A 128 10.48 11.19 15.72
CA VAL A 128 9.28 11.80 15.14
C VAL A 128 8.77 10.98 13.96
N CYS A 129 9.67 10.47 13.11
CA CYS A 129 9.26 9.61 12.00
C CYS A 129 8.68 8.27 12.48
N MET A 130 9.25 7.66 13.52
CA MET A 130 8.77 6.39 14.07
C MET A 130 7.36 6.48 14.67
N THR A 131 6.95 7.65 15.16
CA THR A 131 5.59 7.87 15.69
C THR A 131 4.62 8.40 14.62
N ALA A 132 5.06 9.37 13.82
CA ALA A 132 4.22 10.01 12.82
C ALA A 132 3.86 9.08 11.64
N ILE A 133 4.80 8.25 11.15
CA ILE A 133 4.53 7.38 10.00
C ILE A 133 3.40 6.38 10.30
N PRO A 134 3.42 5.62 11.42
CA PRO A 134 2.30 4.75 11.76
C PRO A 134 1.00 5.52 11.98
N ALA A 135 1.04 6.64 12.71
CA ALA A 135 -0.15 7.44 13.00
C ALA A 135 -0.83 7.95 11.72
N LEU A 136 -0.05 8.49 10.77
CA LEU A 136 -0.56 8.95 9.48
C LEU A 136 -1.02 7.80 8.57
N SER A 137 -0.47 6.59 8.76
CA SER A 137 -0.83 5.42 7.97
C SER A 137 -2.10 4.73 8.45
N LEU A 138 -2.51 4.92 9.72
CA LEU A 138 -3.68 4.27 10.31
C LEU A 138 -4.99 4.50 9.54
N PRO A 139 -5.35 5.73 9.11
CA PRO A 139 -6.58 5.94 8.34
C PRO A 139 -6.58 5.18 7.01
N ILE A 140 -5.44 5.22 6.29
CA ILE A 140 -5.27 4.54 5.00
C ILE A 140 -5.35 3.02 5.19
N LEU A 141 -4.72 2.49 6.24
CA LEU A 141 -4.77 1.07 6.58
C LEU A 141 -6.20 0.62 6.89
N ALA A 142 -6.93 1.39 7.72
CA ALA A 142 -8.32 1.10 8.03
C ALA A 142 -9.20 1.11 6.77
N GLY A 143 -9.02 2.11 5.90
CA GLY A 143 -9.69 2.16 4.59
C GLY A 143 -9.36 0.96 3.72
N ALA A 144 -8.09 0.56 3.64
CA ALA A 144 -7.66 -0.61 2.87
C ALA A 144 -8.32 -1.91 3.37
N LEU A 145 -8.35 -2.14 4.69
CA LEU A 145 -9.01 -3.30 5.29
C LEU A 145 -10.52 -3.30 5.01
N ILE A 146 -11.18 -2.14 5.12
CA ILE A 146 -12.60 -1.98 4.80
C ILE A 146 -12.89 -2.23 3.32
N GLY A 147 -11.98 -1.81 2.42
CA GLY A 147 -12.09 -2.06 0.99
C GLY A 147 -11.96 -3.55 0.66
N LEU A 148 -10.91 -4.19 1.20
CA LEU A 148 -10.56 -5.59 0.95
C LEU A 148 -11.52 -6.60 1.59
N ARG A 149 -12.30 -6.21 2.62
CA ARG A 149 -13.28 -7.10 3.27
C ARG A 149 -14.36 -7.65 2.31
N HIS A 150 -14.56 -7.00 1.16
CA HIS A 150 -15.51 -7.43 0.14
C HIS A 150 -14.92 -8.46 -0.85
N GLY A 151 -13.65 -8.87 -0.65
CA GLY A 151 -13.01 -9.93 -1.42
C GLY A 151 -13.52 -11.33 -1.06
N ALA A 152 -13.47 -12.24 -2.03
CA ALA A 152 -13.89 -13.63 -1.81
C ALA A 152 -12.76 -14.40 -1.12
N PRO A 153 -13.03 -15.09 0.01
CA PRO A 153 -12.01 -15.82 0.75
C PRO A 153 -11.52 -17.03 -0.06
N ALA A 154 -10.21 -17.28 -0.06
CA ALA A 154 -9.62 -18.46 -0.68
C ALA A 154 -9.98 -19.78 0.03
N ARG A 155 -10.45 -19.70 1.29
CA ARG A 155 -10.91 -20.84 2.11
C ARG A 155 -12.23 -20.49 2.80
N PRO A 156 -13.38 -20.59 2.12
CA PRO A 156 -14.68 -20.21 2.67
C PRO A 156 -15.00 -20.96 3.98
N ALA A 157 -14.65 -22.24 4.08
CA ALA A 157 -14.81 -23.06 5.29
C ALA A 157 -14.11 -22.49 6.54
N VAL A 158 -12.95 -21.84 6.38
CA VAL A 158 -12.21 -21.22 7.50
C VAL A 158 -12.74 -19.80 7.78
N ALA A 159 -13.36 -19.17 6.78
CA ALA A 159 -13.98 -17.85 6.89
C ALA A 159 -15.44 -17.91 7.41
N GLY A 160 -15.91 -19.08 7.85
CA GLY A 160 -17.24 -19.26 8.46
C GLY A 160 -18.37 -19.51 7.47
N ALA A 161 -18.07 -19.71 6.18
CA ALA A 161 -19.04 -20.25 5.23
C ALA A 161 -19.01 -21.78 5.32
N ILE A 162 -20.10 -22.37 5.82
CA ILE A 162 -20.35 -23.82 5.86
C ILE A 162 -20.46 -24.42 4.47
#